data_AF-A0A4Q6CHD0-F1
#
_entry.id   AF-A0A4Q6CHD0-F1
#
_cell.length_a   1.000
_cell.length_b   1.000
_cell.length_c   1.000
_cell.angle_alpha   90.00
_cell.angle_beta   90.00
_cell.angle_gamma   90.00
#
_symmetry.space_group_name_H-M   'P 1'
#
loop_
_entity.id
_entity.type
_entity.pdbx_description
1 polymer ?
#
loop_
_entity_poly.entity_id
_entity_poly.type
_entity_poly.pdbx_seq_one_letter_code
_entity_poly.pdbx_strand_id
1 'polypeptide(L)'
;MNSPLAALILTPIYLYNHGFSWGLLAFLIVTYTISNMVITCGYHRYFSHRTYSVHPVIEALYVFFGAGAFQGSILAWSTDHRRHHGKVDSDEDPYSRSKGFWYSHITWMFYKDTHPQAEAFPRDLTKSKFIMFQHNHYAL
;
A
#
# COMPACT_ATOMS: atom_id res chain seq x y z
N MET A 1 -13.26 -5.98 7.07
CA MET A 1 -13.02 -7.40 7.41
C MET A 1 -11.84 -7.52 8.37
N ASN A 2 -12.09 -7.85 9.63
CA ASN A 2 -11.10 -8.51 10.50
C ASN A 2 -10.82 -9.90 9.90
N SER A 3 -9.62 -10.47 9.81
CA SER A 3 -8.26 -10.06 10.12
C SER A 3 -7.35 -10.98 9.28
N PRO A 4 -6.13 -10.58 8.89
CA PRO A 4 -5.14 -11.48 8.27
C PRO A 4 -4.94 -12.79 9.03
N LEU A 5 -5.17 -12.78 10.34
CA LEU A 5 -5.14 -13.96 11.21
C LEU A 5 -6.24 -14.97 10.88
N ALA A 6 -7.45 -14.49 10.56
CA ALA A 6 -8.54 -15.36 10.12
C ALA A 6 -8.16 -16.05 8.80
N ALA A 7 -7.54 -15.35 7.87
CA ALA A 7 -7.07 -15.96 6.62
C ALA A 7 -5.99 -17.03 6.86
N LEU A 8 -5.04 -16.78 7.77
CA LEU A 8 -3.98 -17.75 8.14
C LEU A 8 -4.53 -19.04 8.75
N ILE A 9 -5.63 -18.97 9.50
CA ILE A 9 -6.24 -20.13 10.16
C ILE A 9 -7.25 -20.82 9.23
N LEU A 10 -8.11 -20.07 8.55
CA LEU A 10 -9.20 -20.62 7.74
C LEU A 10 -8.71 -21.21 6.42
N THR A 11 -7.63 -20.68 5.83
CA THR A 11 -7.13 -21.18 4.53
C THR A 11 -6.62 -22.63 4.63
N PRO A 12 -5.77 -23.02 5.60
CA PRO A 12 -5.39 -24.42 5.77
C PRO A 12 -6.57 -25.34 6.07
N ILE A 13 -7.52 -24.91 6.90
CA ILE A 13 -8.73 -25.67 7.22
C ILE A 13 -9.57 -25.89 5.96
N TYR A 14 -9.75 -24.85 5.14
CA TYR A 14 -10.46 -24.95 3.88
C TYR A 14 -9.78 -25.92 2.91
N LEU A 15 -8.46 -25.81 2.75
CA LEU A 15 -7.68 -26.70 1.88
C LEU A 15 -7.69 -28.14 2.37
N TYR A 16 -7.68 -28.38 3.69
CA TYR A 16 -7.80 -29.72 4.26
C TYR A 16 -9.17 -30.36 3.95
N ASN A 17 -10.26 -29.60 4.06
CA ASN A 17 -11.62 -30.12 3.86
C ASN A 17 -12.05 -30.20 2.39
N HIS A 18 -11.56 -29.30 1.54
CA HIS A 18 -12.01 -29.17 0.14
C HIS A 18 -10.93 -29.50 -0.90
N GLY A 19 -9.70 -29.76 -0.46
CA GLY A 19 -8.57 -30.03 -1.34
C GLY A 19 -8.01 -28.77 -2.03
N PHE A 20 -7.00 -29.00 -2.87
CA PHE A 20 -6.33 -27.94 -3.62
C PHE A 20 -7.11 -27.58 -4.90
N SER A 21 -7.20 -26.28 -5.20
CA SER A 21 -7.84 -25.77 -6.41
C SER A 21 -6.85 -24.98 -7.26
N TRP A 22 -6.66 -25.43 -8.51
CA TRP A 22 -5.90 -24.69 -9.50
C TRP A 22 -6.49 -23.31 -9.79
N GLY A 23 -7.82 -23.16 -9.69
CA GLY A 23 -8.49 -21.87 -9.84
C GLY A 23 -8.12 -20.89 -8.72
N LEU A 24 -8.03 -21.37 -7.47
CA LEU A 24 -7.58 -20.55 -6.34
C LEU A 24 -6.11 -20.13 -6.49
N LEU A 25 -5.25 -21.04 -6.95
CA LEU A 25 -3.85 -20.71 -7.21
C LEU A 25 -3.72 -19.67 -8.33
N ALA A 26 -4.46 -19.83 -9.44
CA ALA A 26 -4.45 -18.87 -10.54
C ALA A 26 -4.94 -17.49 -10.09
N PHE A 27 -6.03 -17.44 -9.32
CA PHE A 27 -6.55 -16.21 -8.75
C PHE A 27 -5.54 -15.53 -7.82
N LEU A 28 -4.88 -16.29 -6.93
CA LEU A 28 -3.82 -15.79 -6.06
C LEU A 28 -2.67 -15.18 -6.88
N ILE A 29 -2.16 -15.90 -7.89
CA ILE A 29 -1.04 -15.42 -8.72
C ILE A 29 -1.43 -14.12 -9.42
N VAL A 30 -2.59 -14.09 -10.08
CA VAL A 30 -3.04 -12.90 -10.82
C VAL A 30 -3.22 -11.70 -9.90
N THR A 31 -3.92 -11.86 -8.79
CA THR A 31 -4.16 -10.76 -7.84
C THR A 31 -2.86 -10.31 -7.16
N TYR A 32 -1.98 -11.24 -6.79
CA TYR A 32 -0.66 -10.92 -6.24
C TYR A 32 0.18 -10.10 -7.23
N THR A 33 0.24 -10.51 -8.50
CA THR A 33 0.99 -9.80 -9.53
C THR A 33 0.41 -8.42 -9.78
N ILE A 34 -0.91 -8.28 -9.89
CA ILE A 34 -1.58 -6.98 -10.08
C ILE A 34 -1.28 -6.05 -8.90
N SER A 35 -1.44 -6.52 -7.66
CA SER A 35 -1.16 -5.71 -6.46
C SER A 35 0.29 -5.24 -6.43
N ASN A 36 1.26 -6.12 -6.71
CA ASN A 36 2.68 -5.75 -6.76
C ASN A 36 3.00 -4.75 -7.87
N MET A 37 2.39 -4.92 -9.05
CA MET A 37 2.55 -3.98 -10.15
C MET A 37 1.96 -2.61 -9.82
N VAL A 38 0.79 -2.55 -9.16
CA VAL A 38 0.18 -1.29 -8.77
C VAL A 38 1.00 -0.57 -7.70
N ILE A 39 1.56 -1.28 -6.73
CA ILE A 39 2.47 -0.67 -5.76
C ILE A 39 3.74 -0.15 -6.45
N THR A 40 4.36 -0.97 -7.29
CA THR A 40 5.66 -0.64 -7.90
C THR A 40 5.53 0.43 -8.99
N CYS A 41 4.60 0.27 -9.91
CA CYS A 41 4.44 1.19 -11.04
C CYS A 41 3.56 2.37 -10.64
N GLY A 42 2.45 2.14 -9.94
CA GLY A 42 1.50 3.17 -9.51
C GLY A 42 2.02 3.95 -8.30
N TYR A 43 1.86 3.39 -7.10
CA TYR A 43 2.12 4.09 -5.84
C TYR A 43 3.55 4.65 -5.79
N HIS A 44 4.53 3.81 -6.09
CA HIS A 44 5.94 4.16 -6.02
C HIS A 44 6.38 5.07 -7.17
N ARG A 45 6.38 4.56 -8.42
CA ARG A 45 7.01 5.28 -9.53
C ARG A 45 6.16 6.44 -10.08
N TYR A 46 4.85 6.27 -10.15
CA TYR A 46 3.94 7.28 -10.71
C TYR A 46 3.50 8.30 -9.65
N PHE A 47 2.85 7.86 -8.57
CA PHE A 47 2.31 8.78 -7.56
C PHE A 47 3.39 9.36 -6.65
N SER A 48 4.37 8.60 -6.18
CA SER A 48 5.40 9.15 -5.28
C SER A 48 6.51 9.89 -6.00
N HIS A 49 7.07 9.31 -7.08
CA HIS A 49 8.23 9.88 -7.78
C HIS A 49 7.93 10.60 -9.10
N ARG A 50 6.71 10.48 -9.64
CA ARG A 50 6.30 11.09 -10.93
C ARG A 50 7.30 10.84 -12.08
N THR A 51 7.80 9.62 -12.18
CA THR A 51 8.85 9.27 -13.15
C THR A 51 8.34 9.12 -14.59
N TYR A 52 7.01 9.07 -14.78
CA TYR A 52 6.38 8.96 -16.09
C TYR A 52 4.95 9.50 -16.05
N SER A 53 4.33 9.62 -17.24
CA SER A 53 2.90 9.93 -17.40
C SER A 53 2.14 8.70 -17.90
N VAL A 54 0.87 8.58 -17.55
CA VAL A 54 0.01 7.47 -17.99
C VAL A 54 -1.28 7.99 -18.61
N HIS A 55 -1.92 7.14 -19.41
CA HIS A 55 -3.28 7.36 -19.84
C HIS A 55 -4.24 7.32 -18.64
N PRO A 56 -5.31 8.14 -18.58
CA PRO A 56 -6.25 8.18 -17.44
C PRO A 56 -6.87 6.83 -17.07
N VAL A 57 -7.03 5.93 -18.05
CA VAL A 57 -7.49 4.55 -17.79
C VAL A 57 -6.49 3.79 -16.92
N ILE A 58 -5.19 3.89 -17.21
CA ILE A 58 -4.15 3.20 -16.42
C ILE A 58 -4.06 3.82 -15.03
N GLU A 59 -4.16 5.14 -14.92
CA GLU A 59 -4.25 5.81 -13.62
C GLU A 59 -5.45 5.29 -12.83
N ALA A 60 -6.60 5.12 -13.47
CA ALA A 60 -7.79 4.60 -12.82
C ALA A 60 -7.62 3.16 -12.34
N LEU A 61 -6.94 2.31 -13.11
CA LEU A 61 -6.58 0.94 -12.70
C LEU A 61 -5.66 0.95 -11.48
N TYR A 62 -4.68 1.87 -11.40
CA TYR A 62 -3.83 2.00 -10.22
C TYR A 62 -4.61 2.37 -8.97
N VAL A 63 -5.57 3.30 -9.08
CA VAL A 63 -6.41 3.69 -7.94
C VAL A 63 -7.30 2.54 -7.49
N PHE A 64 -7.96 1.86 -8.44
CA PHE A 64 -8.90 0.77 -8.15
C PHE A 64 -8.20 -0.45 -7.53
N PHE A 65 -7.17 -0.97 -8.19
CA PHE A 65 -6.46 -2.17 -7.70
C PHE A 65 -5.53 -1.88 -6.51
N GLY A 66 -5.15 -0.62 -6.29
CA GLY A 66 -4.26 -0.23 -5.19
C GLY A 66 -4.81 -0.57 -3.82
N ALA A 67 -6.12 -0.45 -3.63
CA ALA A 67 -6.78 -0.82 -2.38
C ALA A 67 -6.62 -2.31 -2.04
N GLY A 68 -6.53 -3.18 -3.06
CA GLY A 68 -6.34 -4.62 -2.89
C GLY A 68 -4.93 -5.03 -2.43
N ALA A 69 -3.98 -4.10 -2.37
CA ALA A 69 -2.63 -4.37 -1.86
C ALA A 69 -2.52 -4.27 -0.33
N PHE A 70 -3.52 -3.69 0.35
CA PHE A 70 -3.55 -3.53 1.81
C PHE A 70 -2.33 -2.78 2.41
N GLN A 71 -1.72 -1.85 1.66
CA GLN A 71 -0.56 -1.05 2.12
C GLN A 71 -0.91 0.39 2.54
N GLY A 72 -2.20 0.72 2.64
CA GLY A 72 -2.70 2.07 2.87
C GLY A 72 -3.16 2.73 1.58
N SER A 73 -3.87 3.86 1.72
CA SER A 73 -4.30 4.66 0.57
C SER A 73 -3.10 5.20 -0.22
N ILE A 74 -3.29 5.50 -1.51
CA ILE A 74 -2.29 6.19 -2.35
C ILE A 74 -1.77 7.43 -1.64
N LEU A 75 -2.67 8.22 -1.05
CA LEU A 75 -2.33 9.48 -0.41
C LEU A 75 -1.37 9.29 0.77
N ALA A 76 -1.71 8.37 1.68
CA ALA A 76 -0.87 8.07 2.85
C ALA A 76 0.46 7.44 2.43
N TRP A 77 0.41 6.38 1.62
CA TRP A 77 1.60 5.66 1.18
C TRP A 77 2.58 6.59 0.45
N SER A 78 2.09 7.42 -0.49
CA SER A 78 2.95 8.35 -1.22
C SER A 78 3.48 9.49 -0.36
N THR A 79 2.74 9.89 0.69
CA THR A 79 3.22 10.88 1.66
C THR A 79 4.41 10.33 2.45
N ASP A 80 4.26 9.14 3.04
CA ASP A 80 5.32 8.51 3.82
C ASP A 80 6.52 8.14 2.95
N HIS A 81 6.29 7.65 1.73
CA HIS A 81 7.38 7.33 0.81
C HIS A 81 8.19 8.56 0.38
N ARG A 82 7.51 9.69 0.12
CA ARG A 82 8.21 10.96 -0.16
C ARG A 82 8.99 11.47 1.05
N ARG A 83 8.46 11.32 2.26
CA ARG A 83 9.16 11.66 3.51
C ARG A 83 10.39 10.79 3.72
N HIS A 84 10.25 9.48 3.56
CA HIS A 84 11.36 8.53 3.62
C HIS A 84 12.49 8.95 2.68
N HIS A 85 12.20 9.16 1.39
CA HIS A 85 13.23 9.59 0.44
C HIS A 85 13.81 10.98 0.72
N GLY A 86 13.01 11.91 1.26
CA GLY A 86 13.47 13.26 1.58
C GLY A 86 14.34 13.33 2.85
N LYS A 87 14.24 12.34 3.73
CA LYS A 87 14.79 12.34 5.09
C LYS A 87 15.44 11.01 5.50
N VAL A 88 15.91 10.24 4.51
CA VAL A 88 16.42 8.87 4.68
C VAL A 88 17.30 8.74 5.91
N ASP A 89 17.01 7.71 6.72
CA ASP A 89 17.79 7.30 7.91
C ASP A 89 17.89 8.36 9.03
N SER A 90 17.13 9.45 8.96
CA SER A 90 16.95 10.42 10.05
C SER A 90 15.77 10.06 10.96
N ASP A 91 15.57 10.83 12.03
CA ASP A 91 14.43 10.65 12.94
C ASP A 91 13.08 10.99 12.28
N GLU A 92 13.10 11.84 11.24
CA GLU A 92 11.92 12.25 10.46
C GLU A 92 11.45 11.18 9.46
N ASP A 93 12.29 10.17 9.19
CA ASP A 93 11.97 9.03 8.32
C ASP A 93 11.02 8.06 9.04
N PRO A 94 9.80 7.84 8.50
CA PRO A 94 8.76 7.03 9.14
C PRO A 94 9.19 5.58 9.39
N TYR A 95 10.10 5.03 8.59
CA TYR A 95 10.59 3.66 8.71
C TYR A 95 12.12 3.57 8.62
N SER A 96 12.79 4.57 9.22
CA SER A 96 14.25 4.68 9.33
C SER A 96 14.94 3.39 9.73
N ARG A 97 15.98 2.99 8.99
CA ARG A 97 16.81 1.82 9.33
C ARG A 97 17.64 2.05 10.59
N SER A 98 17.95 3.30 10.92
CA SER A 98 18.68 3.68 12.14
C SER A 98 17.97 3.23 13.42
N LYS A 99 16.65 3.01 13.38
CA LYS A 99 15.83 2.48 14.48
C LYS A 99 15.85 0.94 14.57
N GLY A 100 16.61 0.27 13.69
CA GLY A 100 16.82 -1.19 13.68
C GLY A 100 16.03 -1.94 12.61
N PHE A 101 16.43 -3.20 12.38
CA PHE A 101 15.82 -4.08 11.38
C PHE A 101 14.32 -4.28 11.61
N TRP A 102 13.91 -4.66 12.82
CA TRP A 102 12.50 -4.94 13.10
C TRP A 102 11.61 -3.70 12.98
N TYR A 103 12.13 -2.52 13.33
CA TYR A 103 11.43 -1.25 13.16
C TYR A 103 11.16 -0.96 11.68
N SER A 104 12.21 -0.89 10.87
CA SER A 104 12.09 -0.61 9.43
C SER A 104 11.32 -1.69 8.66
N HIS A 105 11.30 -2.94 9.16
CA HIS A 105 10.63 -4.05 8.48
C HIS A 105 9.12 -4.13 8.75
N ILE A 106 8.69 -3.97 10.01
CA ILE A 106 7.27 -4.17 10.37
C ILE A 106 6.79 -3.32 11.53
N THR A 107 7.63 -3.09 12.56
CA THR A 107 7.08 -2.57 13.81
C THR A 107 6.69 -1.09 13.74
N TRP A 108 7.25 -0.32 12.80
CA TRP A 108 6.83 1.06 12.54
C TRP A 108 5.32 1.19 12.33
N MET A 109 4.67 0.19 11.73
CA MET A 109 3.23 0.19 11.43
C MET A 109 2.34 0.13 12.69
N PHE A 110 2.89 -0.32 13.83
CA PHE A 110 2.15 -0.41 15.09
C PHE A 110 2.24 0.86 15.93
N TYR A 111 3.05 1.84 15.50
CA TYR A 111 3.17 3.12 16.18
C TYR A 111 2.46 4.20 15.36
N LYS A 112 1.73 5.07 16.04
CA LYS A 112 1.18 6.26 15.40
C LYS A 112 2.33 7.21 15.08
N ASP A 113 2.45 7.61 13.81
CA ASP A 113 3.35 8.69 13.44
C ASP A 113 2.80 10.02 13.96
N THR A 114 3.53 10.63 14.89
CA THR A 114 3.18 11.93 15.50
C THR A 114 3.85 13.10 14.82
N HIS A 115 4.67 12.86 13.79
CA HIS A 115 5.36 13.90 13.08
C HIS A 115 4.36 14.79 12.31
N PRO A 116 4.44 16.13 12.38
CA PRO A 116 3.48 17.01 11.70
C PRO A 116 3.39 16.80 10.19
N GLN A 117 4.45 16.30 9.56
CA GLN A 117 4.46 16.01 8.13
C GLN A 117 3.72 14.72 7.75
N ALA A 118 3.35 13.87 8.70
CA ALA A 118 2.56 12.66 8.42
C ALA A 118 1.19 12.99 7.80
N GLU A 119 0.63 14.16 8.13
CA GLU A 119 -0.64 14.66 7.58
C GLU A 119 -0.44 15.79 6.55
N ALA A 120 0.82 16.13 6.22
CA ALA A 120 1.14 17.15 5.23
C ALA A 120 1.03 16.60 3.80
N PHE A 121 -0.19 16.20 3.41
CA PHE A 121 -0.45 15.53 2.15
C PHE A 121 -0.04 16.35 0.92
N PRO A 122 0.61 15.73 -0.09
CA PRO A 122 1.04 16.44 -1.27
C PRO A 122 -0.11 17.04 -2.09
N ARG A 123 0.01 18.34 -2.40
CA ARG A 123 -1.03 19.11 -3.12
C ARG A 123 -1.36 18.57 -4.50
N ASP A 124 -0.46 17.84 -5.14
CA ASP A 124 -0.74 17.21 -6.43
C ASP A 124 -1.71 16.04 -6.30
N LEU A 125 -1.60 15.25 -5.25
CA LEU A 125 -2.44 14.08 -5.01
C LEU A 125 -3.82 14.51 -4.47
N THR A 126 -3.85 15.51 -3.58
CA THR A 126 -5.11 16.00 -2.98
C THR A 126 -6.04 16.71 -3.98
N LYS A 127 -5.52 17.16 -5.12
CA LYS A 127 -6.34 17.73 -6.21
C LYS A 127 -7.17 16.68 -6.95
N SER A 128 -6.75 15.41 -6.92
CA SER A 128 -7.48 14.34 -7.59
C SER A 128 -8.65 13.87 -6.73
N LYS A 129 -9.87 14.11 -7.20
CA LYS A 129 -11.09 13.62 -6.54
C LYS A 129 -11.09 12.10 -6.41
N PHE A 130 -10.48 11.38 -7.35
CA PHE A 130 -10.48 9.93 -7.34
C PHE A 130 -9.50 9.36 -6.31
N ILE A 131 -8.31 9.97 -6.16
CA ILE A 131 -7.38 9.63 -5.09
C ILE A 131 -7.99 9.95 -3.72
N MET A 132 -8.64 11.12 -3.60
CA MET A 132 -9.32 11.49 -2.35
C MET A 132 -10.49 10.57 -2.02
N PHE A 133 -11.25 10.12 -3.02
CA PHE A 133 -12.28 9.09 -2.84
C PHE A 133 -11.66 7.79 -2.30
N GLN A 134 -10.60 7.30 -2.92
CA GLN A 134 -9.90 6.09 -2.46
C GLN A 134 -9.40 6.25 -1.01
N HIS A 135 -8.85 7.41 -0.65
CA HIS A 135 -8.38 7.70 0.70
C HIS A 135 -9.53 7.72 1.73
N ASN A 136 -10.60 8.45 1.44
CA ASN A 136 -11.73 8.63 2.34
C ASN A 136 -12.53 7.34 2.57
N HIS A 137 -12.53 6.44 1.59
CA HIS A 137 -13.25 5.16 1.65
C HIS A 137 -12.32 3.96 1.84
N TYR A 138 -11.03 4.18 2.17
CA TYR A 138 -10.04 3.10 2.25
C TYR A 138 -10.35 2.06 3.35
N ALA A 139 -10.94 2.51 4.45
CA ALA A 139 -11.19 1.69 5.64
C ALA A 139 -12.65 1.21 5.79
N LEU A 140 -13.53 1.54 4.83
CA LEU A 140 -14.90 1.04 4.77
C LEU A 140 -14.90 -0.39 4.21
#